data_AF-A0A7Y8LRC4-F1
#
_entry.id   AF-A0A7Y8LRC4-F1
#
_cell.length_a   1.000
_cell.length_b   1.000
_cell.length_c   1.000
_cell.angle_alpha   90.00
_cell.angle_beta   90.00
_cell.angle_gamma   90.00
#
_symmetry.space_group_name_H-M   'P 1'
#
loop_
_entity.id
_entity.type
_entity.pdbx_description
1 polymer ?
#
loop_
_entity_poly.entity_id
_entity_poly.type
_entity_poly.pdbx_seq_one_letter_code
_entity_poly.pdbx_strand_id
1 'polypeptide(L)'
;AVSTSGVSPALARKIRTKLQKSFGEEYASLLSLVGEVRSGLKEKGYRVSAETWQQAFDLDFLIQLVRSGQHRKAKAVLLKKLIPRQEKSGL
;
A
#
# COMPACT_ATOMS: atom_id res chain seq x y z
N ALA A 1 -7.95 -10.41 -4.80
CA ALA A 1 -9.22 -11.14 -5.04
C ALA A 1 -9.57 -11.93 -3.79
N VAL A 2 -10.85 -12.16 -3.49
CA VAL A 2 -11.27 -13.09 -2.42
C VAL A 2 -11.62 -14.41 -3.08
N SER A 3 -10.99 -15.50 -2.64
CA SER A 3 -11.22 -16.85 -3.16
C SER A 3 -11.48 -17.81 -2.00
N THR A 4 -12.37 -18.77 -2.23
CA THR A 4 -12.61 -19.92 -1.35
C THR A 4 -12.20 -21.21 -2.04
N SER A 5 -11.29 -21.15 -3.02
CA SER A 5 -10.85 -22.31 -3.83
C SER A 5 -12.01 -23.11 -4.45
N GLY A 6 -13.09 -22.43 -4.85
CA GLY A 6 -14.28 -23.05 -5.44
C GLY A 6 -15.26 -23.69 -4.44
N VAL A 7 -14.90 -23.81 -3.15
CA VAL A 7 -15.75 -24.44 -2.12
C VAL A 7 -17.08 -23.72 -1.92
N SER A 8 -17.08 -22.38 -1.97
CA SER A 8 -18.31 -21.60 -1.88
C SER A 8 -18.19 -20.25 -2.59
N PRO A 9 -18.54 -20.19 -3.90
CA PRO A 9 -18.58 -18.93 -4.65
C PRO A 9 -19.49 -17.88 -4.01
N ALA A 10 -20.59 -18.31 -3.40
CA ALA A 10 -21.51 -17.43 -2.66
C ALA A 10 -20.84 -16.76 -1.45
N LEU A 11 -20.02 -17.50 -0.69
CA LEU A 11 -19.25 -16.96 0.43
C LEU A 11 -18.17 -15.98 -0.04
N ALA A 12 -17.42 -16.32 -1.09
CA ALA A 12 -16.43 -15.43 -1.69
C ALA A 12 -17.06 -14.08 -2.10
N ARG A 13 -18.25 -14.13 -2.74
CA ARG A 13 -19.03 -12.94 -3.10
C ARG A 13 -19.44 -12.15 -1.85
N LYS A 14 -19.98 -12.81 -0.82
CA LYS A 14 -20.45 -12.13 0.41
C LYS A 14 -19.31 -11.42 1.15
N ILE A 15 -18.13 -12.06 1.26
CA ILE A 15 -16.94 -11.44 1.86
C ILE A 15 -16.47 -10.24 1.03
N ARG A 16 -16.36 -10.39 -0.31
CA ARG A 16 -15.97 -9.30 -1.20
C ARG A 16 -16.88 -8.08 -1.04
N THR A 17 -18.20 -8.28 -1.03
CA THR A 17 -19.17 -7.19 -0.85
C THR A 17 -19.03 -6.53 0.52
N LYS A 18 -18.76 -7.30 1.58
CA LYS A 18 -18.53 -6.73 2.92
C LYS A 18 -17.28 -5.86 2.96
N LEU A 19 -16.18 -6.32 2.37
CA LEU A 19 -14.92 -5.55 2.28
C LEU A 19 -15.07 -4.27 1.46
N GLN A 20 -15.78 -4.34 0.33
CA GLN A 20 -16.07 -3.15 -0.48
C GLN A 20 -16.81 -2.08 0.31
N LYS A 21 -17.78 -2.47 1.16
CA LYS A 21 -18.51 -1.54 2.03
C LYS A 21 -17.67 -0.96 3.16
N SER A 22 -16.57 -1.61 3.55
CA SER A 22 -15.68 -1.11 4.60
C SER A 22 -14.58 -0.18 4.09
N PHE A 23 -14.39 -0.07 2.77
CA PHE A 23 -13.37 0.82 2.20
C PHE A 23 -13.99 2.20 1.89
N GLY A 24 -13.73 3.18 2.77
CA GLY A 24 -14.13 4.56 2.57
C GLY A 24 -13.19 5.35 1.64
N GLU A 25 -13.45 6.65 1.52
CA GLU A 25 -12.69 7.58 0.65
C GLU A 25 -11.19 7.63 0.97
N GLU A 26 -10.81 7.31 2.21
CA GLU A 26 -9.42 7.23 2.65
C GLU A 26 -8.57 6.25 1.82
N TYR A 27 -9.19 5.20 1.25
CA TYR A 27 -8.48 4.26 0.40
C TYR A 27 -8.18 4.85 -0.98
N ALA A 28 -9.01 5.78 -1.47
CA ALA A 28 -8.71 6.54 -2.68
C ALA A 28 -7.53 7.49 -2.43
N SER A 29 -7.53 8.20 -1.28
CA SER A 29 -6.40 9.06 -0.89
C SER A 29 -5.10 8.27 -0.72
N LEU A 30 -5.16 7.09 -0.09
CA LEU A 30 -4.01 6.21 0.05
C LEU A 30 -3.52 5.70 -1.32
N LEU A 31 -4.44 5.34 -2.23
CA LEU A 31 -4.07 4.90 -3.58
C LEU A 31 -3.33 6.00 -4.36
N SER A 32 -3.83 7.24 -4.31
CA SER A 32 -3.16 8.39 -4.92
C SER A 32 -1.76 8.61 -4.35
N LEU A 33 -1.61 8.56 -3.02
CA LEU A 33 -0.31 8.65 -2.34
C LEU A 33 0.66 7.54 -2.81
N VAL A 34 0.19 6.30 -2.90
CA VAL A 34 1.01 5.17 -3.35
C VAL A 34 1.46 5.34 -4.80
N GLY A 35 0.57 5.82 -5.66
CA GLY A 35 0.89 6.17 -7.05
C GLY A 35 2.02 7.20 -7.12
N GLU A 36 1.92 8.28 -6.34
CA GLU A 36 2.94 9.33 -6.25
C GLU A 36 4.29 8.76 -5.79
N VAL A 37 4.31 7.94 -4.73
CA VAL A 37 5.54 7.30 -4.23
C VAL A 37 6.15 6.39 -5.28
N ARG A 38 5.33 5.56 -5.93
CA ARG A 38 5.82 4.59 -6.93
C ARG A 38 6.41 5.27 -8.15
N SER A 39 5.77 6.31 -8.66
CA SER A 39 6.30 7.12 -9.78
C SER A 39 7.62 7.78 -9.39
N GLY A 40 7.69 8.41 -8.22
CA GLY A 40 8.92 9.07 -7.75
C GLY A 40 10.08 8.10 -7.49
N LEU A 41 9.80 6.87 -7.05
CA LEU A 41 10.83 5.82 -6.94
C LEU A 41 11.33 5.37 -8.31
N LYS A 42 10.41 5.17 -9.26
CA LYS A 42 10.74 4.76 -10.63
C LYS A 42 11.59 5.82 -11.34
N GLU A 43 11.24 7.09 -11.23
CA GLU A 43 12.00 8.22 -11.80
C GLU A 43 13.42 8.29 -11.26
N LYS A 44 13.63 7.92 -9.99
CA LYS A 44 14.94 7.85 -9.35
C LYS A 44 15.69 6.54 -9.62
N GLY A 45 15.15 5.64 -10.43
CA GLY A 45 15.76 4.36 -10.77
C GLY A 45 15.64 3.27 -9.71
N TYR A 46 14.87 3.48 -8.64
CA TYR A 46 14.66 2.45 -7.62
C TYR A 46 13.75 1.34 -8.16
N ARG A 47 14.18 0.10 -7.96
CA ARG A 47 13.35 -1.11 -8.18
C ARG A 47 13.06 -1.73 -6.82
N VAL A 48 11.80 -1.67 -6.40
CA VAL A 48 11.35 -2.23 -5.12
C VAL A 48 10.49 -3.46 -5.41
N SER A 49 10.79 -4.58 -4.75
CA SER A 49 10.08 -5.84 -4.97
C SER A 49 8.65 -5.80 -4.43
N ALA A 50 7.82 -6.73 -4.90
CA ALA A 50 6.44 -6.85 -4.43
C ALA A 50 6.39 -7.19 -2.93
N GLU A 51 7.32 -8.01 -2.43
CA GLU A 51 7.42 -8.36 -1.01
C GLU A 51 7.74 -7.14 -0.16
N THR A 52 8.69 -6.30 -0.58
CA THR A 52 9.03 -5.07 0.16
C THR A 52 7.86 -4.09 0.19
N TRP A 53 7.11 -3.96 -0.91
CA TRP A 53 5.87 -3.19 -0.91
C TRP A 53 4.83 -3.74 0.08
N GLN A 54 4.63 -5.07 0.09
CA GLN A 54 3.71 -5.72 1.00
C GLN A 54 4.10 -5.46 2.47
N GLN A 55 5.38 -5.59 2.80
CA GLN A 55 5.91 -5.32 4.15
C GLN A 55 5.84 -3.84 4.53
N ALA A 56 5.92 -2.92 3.55
CA ALA A 56 5.81 -1.49 3.81
C ALA A 56 4.39 -1.07 4.20
N PHE A 57 3.36 -1.76 3.72
CA PHE A 57 1.95 -1.43 3.93
C PHE A 57 1.42 -1.84 5.30
N ASP A 58 1.70 -0.99 6.28
CA ASP A 58 0.92 -0.90 7.51
C ASP A 58 -0.38 -0.12 7.23
N LEU A 59 -1.41 -0.83 6.77
CA LEU A 59 -2.63 -0.21 6.24
C LEU A 59 -3.37 0.61 7.31
N ASP A 60 -3.53 0.11 8.52
CA ASP A 60 -4.25 0.82 9.58
C ASP A 60 -3.56 2.15 9.90
N PHE A 61 -2.23 2.14 10.03
CA PHE A 61 -1.46 3.35 10.28
C PHE A 61 -1.50 4.33 9.10
N LEU A 62 -1.32 3.84 7.87
CA LEU A 62 -1.34 4.68 6.68
C LEU A 62 -2.72 5.31 6.45
N ILE A 63 -3.78 4.55 6.67
CA ILE A 63 -5.17 5.02 6.62
C ILE A 63 -5.40 6.13 7.66
N GLN A 64 -4.95 5.94 8.89
CA GLN A 64 -5.07 6.97 9.93
C GLN A 64 -4.36 8.28 9.51
N LEU A 65 -3.18 8.19 8.91
CA LEU A 65 -2.43 9.36 8.46
C LEU A 65 -3.15 10.11 7.34
N VAL A 66 -3.64 9.40 6.30
CA VAL A 66 -4.35 10.06 5.19
C VAL A 66 -5.68 10.66 5.63
N ARG A 67 -6.42 9.97 6.53
CA ARG A 67 -7.65 10.51 7.14
C ARG A 67 -7.42 11.79 7.92
N SER A 68 -6.24 11.93 8.52
CA SER A 68 -5.86 13.12 9.30
C SER A 68 -5.20 14.21 8.44
N GLY A 69 -5.21 14.08 7.11
CA GLY A 69 -4.55 15.02 6.19
C GLY A 69 -3.02 14.99 6.25
N GLN A 70 -2.41 14.02 6.94
CA GLN A 70 -0.96 13.92 7.14
C GLN A 70 -0.25 13.26 5.95
N HIS A 71 -0.57 13.70 4.72
CA HIS A 71 -0.08 13.12 3.46
C HIS A 71 1.46 13.07 3.40
N ARG A 72 2.12 14.18 3.76
CA ARG A 72 3.59 14.27 3.78
C ARG A 72 4.22 13.24 4.71
N LYS A 73 3.61 13.00 5.88
CA LYS A 73 4.09 12.03 6.86
C LYS A 73 3.89 10.60 6.35
N ALA A 74 2.74 10.30 5.78
CA ALA A 74 2.46 8.99 5.17
C ALA A 74 3.46 8.68 4.03
N LYS A 75 3.74 9.67 3.17
CA LYS A 75 4.77 9.59 2.12
C LYS A 75 6.15 9.26 2.70
N ALA A 76 6.57 10.00 3.72
CA ALA A 76 7.88 9.80 4.35
C ALA A 76 8.01 8.40 4.98
N VAL A 77 6.94 7.89 5.62
CA VAL A 77 6.90 6.53 6.18
C VAL A 77 7.09 5.48 5.10
N LEU A 78 6.35 5.59 3.98
CA LEU A 78 6.49 4.66 2.86
C LEU A 78 7.91 4.69 2.28
N LEU A 79 8.43 5.89 1.98
CA LEU A 79 9.78 6.02 1.42
C LEU A 79 10.85 5.43 2.35
N LYS A 80 10.73 5.63 3.66
CA LYS A 80 11.65 5.05 4.66
C LYS A 80 11.64 3.51 4.65
N LYS A 81 10.48 2.89 4.44
CA LYS A 81 10.34 1.43 4.38
C LYS A 81 10.73 0.83 3.02
N LEU A 82 10.57 1.60 1.95
CA LEU A 82 10.76 1.14 0.56
C LEU A 82 12.18 1.37 0.04
N ILE A 83 12.87 2.38 0.54
CA ILE A 83 14.26 2.66 0.16
C ILE A 83 15.15 1.90 1.16
N PRO A 84 16.00 0.98 0.70
CA PRO A 84 16.98 0.32 1.57
C PRO A 84 17.79 1.39 2.30
N ARG A 85 17.99 1.21 3.61
CA ARG A 85 18.96 2.02 4.36
C ARG A 85 20.28 1.81 3.63
N GLN A 86 20.86 2.88 3.09
CA GLN A 86 22.06 2.86 2.24
C GLN A 86 23.16 1.98 2.84
N GLU A 87 23.25 0.72 2.44
CA GLU A 87 24.53 0.06 2.31
C GLU A 87 24.99 0.41 0.91
N LYS A 88 26.01 1.27 0.85
CA LYS A 88 26.79 1.45 -0.36
C LYS A 88 27.21 0.05 -0.81
N SER A 89 26.59 -0.48 -1.85
CA SER A 89 27.20 -1.57 -2.62
C SER A 89 28.35 -0.95 -3.40
N GLY A 90 29.45 -0.70 -2.70
CA GLY A 90 30.75 -0.54 -3.29
C GLY A 90 31.39 -1.92 -3.36
N LEU A 91 31.53 -2.42 -4.60
CA LEU A 91 32.65 -3.18 -5.15
C LEU A 91 32.26 -3.67 -6.54
#